data_AF-A0A9D5GAZ1-F1
#
_entry.id   AF-A0A9D5GAZ1-F1
#
_cell.length_a   1.000
_cell.length_b   1.000
_cell.length_c   1.000
_cell.angle_alpha   90.00
_cell.angle_beta   90.00
_cell.angle_gamma   90.00
#
_symmetry.space_group_name_H-M   'P 1'
#
loop_
_entity.id
_entity.type
_entity.pdbx_description
1 polymer ?
#
loop_
_entity_poly.entity_id
_entity_poly.type
_entity_poly.pdbx_seq_one_letter_code
_entity_poly.pdbx_strand_id
1 'polypeptide(L)'
;MKRSFILSICLVAACVALSLGCSKQSTAPQQQAPQAAASGPLENPIHFPLYAGATVMAVKQFNQTVSAGQAGTGLLSSGAGTYGGNEVIAGSSASFGQLRAWVKQLEGAPPAGYSVQTIPGSMSSVKAVANKNGIDFALFRDAKDPKHGVLLVAMDPSRANEKLGPALSMLSKYQSLPSMLRENIDAGLKKRSGVSIEEITRAGSPLGVALNAMSDFRGNDRRAVLLVDAAKQ
;
A
#
# COMPACT_ATOMS: atom_id res chain seq x y z
N MET A 1 13.71 -41.47 14.78
CA MET A 1 15.08 -41.74 14.29
C MET A 1 15.71 -40.40 13.92
N LYS A 2 16.68 -39.93 14.71
CA LYS A 2 17.43 -38.69 14.53
C LYS A 2 18.68 -38.98 13.70
N ARG A 3 18.93 -38.22 12.62
CA ARG A 3 20.23 -38.21 11.95
C ARG A 3 20.66 -36.77 11.70
N SER A 4 21.50 -36.30 12.61
CA SER A 4 22.35 -35.12 12.48
C SER A 4 23.49 -35.44 11.50
N PHE A 5 23.81 -34.51 10.61
CA PHE A 5 25.07 -34.50 9.88
C PHE A 5 25.77 -33.16 10.15
N ILE A 6 26.94 -33.25 10.77
CA ILE A 6 27.94 -32.22 11.05
C ILE A 6 29.22 -32.68 10.32
N LEU A 7 30.15 -31.75 10.05
CA LEU A 7 31.49 -31.83 9.43
C LEU A 7 31.54 -31.46 7.94
N SER A 8 32.57 -30.79 7.40
CA SER A 8 33.76 -30.08 7.91
C SER A 8 34.48 -29.44 6.71
N ILE A 9 34.94 -28.18 6.87
CA ILE A 9 36.30 -27.62 6.65
C ILE A 9 37.07 -27.88 5.32
N CYS A 10 37.52 -26.78 4.68
CA CYS A 10 38.82 -26.49 4.00
C CYS A 10 38.61 -25.32 2.99
N LEU A 11 39.11 -24.08 3.13
CA LEU A 11 40.46 -23.49 3.24
C LEU A 11 41.28 -23.51 1.93
N VAL A 12 41.28 -22.39 1.18
CA VAL A 12 42.33 -21.88 0.24
C VAL A 12 42.03 -20.38 0.03
N ALA A 13 42.76 -19.40 0.60
CA ALA A 13 44.08 -18.88 0.27
C ALA A 13 44.18 -18.07 -1.05
N ALA A 14 44.49 -16.77 -0.88
CA ALA A 14 45.27 -15.87 -1.74
C ALA A 14 44.78 -15.51 -3.16
N CYS A 15 44.53 -14.21 -3.36
CA CYS A 15 45.15 -13.46 -4.46
C CYS A 15 45.18 -11.95 -4.14
N VAL A 16 46.40 -11.50 -3.83
CA VAL A 16 46.80 -10.09 -3.76
C VAL A 16 46.90 -9.58 -5.20
N ALA A 17 46.17 -8.53 -5.55
CA ALA A 17 46.43 -7.72 -6.73
C ALA A 17 46.53 -6.25 -6.32
N LEU A 18 47.77 -5.81 -6.22
CA LEU A 18 48.18 -4.42 -6.11
C LEU A 18 47.87 -3.71 -7.44
N SER A 19 46.96 -2.74 -7.42
CA SER A 19 46.92 -1.70 -8.45
C SER A 19 47.38 -0.36 -7.86
N LEU A 20 48.64 -0.06 -8.13
CA LEU A 20 49.24 1.27 -8.08
C LEU A 20 48.50 2.18 -9.09
N GLY A 21 47.59 3.00 -8.60
CA GLY A 21 46.96 4.08 -9.35
C GLY A 21 47.53 5.43 -8.90
N CYS A 22 48.27 6.08 -9.79
CA CYS A 22 48.93 7.37 -9.56
C CYS A 22 47.95 8.50 -9.18
N SER A 23 48.34 9.24 -8.15
CA SER A 23 47.71 10.44 -7.62
C SER A 23 47.66 11.57 -8.66
N LYS A 24 46.45 12.01 -9.03
CA LYS A 24 46.18 13.40 -9.39
C LYS A 24 45.24 13.97 -8.33
N GLN A 25 45.85 14.68 -7.38
CA GLN A 25 45.20 15.31 -6.25
C GLN A 25 44.52 16.59 -6.72
N SER A 26 43.28 16.46 -7.17
CA SER A 26 42.34 17.58 -7.27
C SER A 26 41.66 17.72 -5.91
N THR A 27 42.03 18.76 -5.17
CA THR A 27 41.34 19.22 -3.96
C THR A 27 39.93 19.66 -4.34
N ALA A 28 38.98 18.73 -4.32
CA ALA A 28 37.56 19.05 -4.31
C ALA A 28 37.19 19.59 -2.92
N PRO A 29 36.37 20.66 -2.83
CA PRO A 29 35.89 21.15 -1.56
C PRO A 29 35.16 20.02 -0.83
N GLN A 30 35.53 19.80 0.44
CA GLN A 30 34.78 18.93 1.35
C GLN A 30 33.34 19.41 1.39
N GLN A 31 32.50 18.76 0.58
CA GLN A 31 31.07 18.79 0.72
C GLN A 31 30.79 18.07 2.04
N GLN A 32 30.59 18.86 3.10
CA GLN A 32 30.05 18.37 4.36
C GLN A 32 28.90 17.43 4.02
N ALA A 33 29.06 16.15 4.30
CA ALA A 33 27.96 15.21 4.28
C ALA A 33 26.86 15.85 5.13
N PRO A 34 25.62 16.01 4.61
CA PRO A 34 24.52 16.49 5.42
C PRO A 34 24.48 15.63 6.68
N GLN A 35 24.78 16.22 7.84
CA GLN A 35 24.49 15.59 9.10
C GLN A 35 23.01 15.22 9.03
N ALA A 36 22.73 13.92 9.04
CA ALA A 36 21.37 13.42 9.11
C ALA A 36 20.79 14.01 10.40
N ALA A 37 20.03 15.09 10.26
CA ALA A 37 19.22 15.61 11.34
C ALA A 37 18.42 14.43 11.85
N ALA A 38 18.49 14.17 13.15
CA ALA A 38 17.70 13.12 13.77
C ALA A 38 16.23 13.39 13.40
N SER A 39 15.72 12.60 12.45
CA SER A 39 14.37 12.78 11.94
C SER A 39 13.43 12.62 13.12
N GLY A 40 12.68 13.67 13.44
CA GLY A 40 11.63 13.59 14.46
C GLY A 40 10.62 12.48 14.12
N PRO A 41 9.77 12.08 15.08
CA PRO A 41 8.72 11.12 14.79
C PRO A 41 7.88 11.61 13.61
N LEU A 42 7.64 10.72 12.64
CA LEU A 42 6.77 11.03 11.50
C LEU A 42 5.37 11.37 12.01
N GLU A 43 4.82 12.48 11.55
CA GLU A 43 3.47 12.91 11.90
C GLU A 43 2.48 12.55 10.78
N ASN A 44 1.20 12.48 11.13
CA ASN A 44 0.12 12.27 10.16
C ASN A 44 -0.31 13.63 9.58
N PRO A 45 0.04 13.97 8.32
CA PRO A 45 -0.41 15.22 7.70
C PRO A 45 -1.90 15.21 7.34
N ILE A 46 -2.53 14.03 7.31
CA ILE A 46 -3.94 13.90 6.98
C ILE A 46 -4.74 14.21 8.25
N HIS A 47 -5.64 15.20 8.18
CA HIS A 47 -6.54 15.58 9.27
C HIS A 47 -7.67 14.54 9.49
N PHE A 48 -7.30 13.25 9.52
CA PHE A 48 -8.15 12.10 9.75
C PHE A 48 -7.50 11.21 10.82
N PRO A 49 -8.24 10.72 11.82
CA PRO A 49 -7.65 10.01 12.95
C PRO A 49 -7.04 8.66 12.53
N LEU A 50 -5.92 8.31 13.16
CA LEU A 50 -5.37 6.96 13.14
C LEU A 50 -5.96 6.11 14.26
N TYR A 51 -5.83 4.79 14.14
CA TYR A 51 -6.17 3.88 15.23
C TYR A 51 -5.32 4.20 16.48
N ALA A 52 -5.92 4.12 17.67
CA ALA A 52 -5.24 4.43 18.92
C ALA A 52 -3.98 3.56 19.11
N GLY A 53 -2.83 4.21 19.35
CA GLY A 53 -1.54 3.51 19.49
C GLY A 53 -0.89 3.07 18.17
N ALA A 54 -1.48 3.41 17.01
CA ALA A 54 -0.79 3.23 15.74
C ALA A 54 0.39 4.21 15.63
N THR A 55 1.47 3.77 14.98
CA THR A 55 2.67 4.60 14.74
C THR A 55 2.82 4.83 13.25
N VAL A 56 2.99 6.08 12.83
CA VAL A 56 3.29 6.41 11.44
C VAL A 56 4.67 5.83 11.08
N MET A 57 4.70 5.03 10.03
CA MET A 57 5.89 4.38 9.50
C MET A 57 6.39 5.06 8.23
N ALA A 58 5.47 5.54 7.40
CA ALA A 58 5.80 6.28 6.19
C ALA A 58 4.71 7.30 5.86
N VAL A 59 5.15 8.40 5.24
CA VAL A 59 4.29 9.40 4.60
C VAL A 59 4.81 9.56 3.18
N LYS A 60 3.94 9.35 2.20
CA LYS A 60 4.24 9.43 0.76
C LYS A 60 3.34 10.48 0.13
N GLN A 61 3.79 11.12 -0.93
CA GLN A 61 2.92 11.97 -1.74
C GLN A 61 2.02 11.08 -2.60
N PHE A 62 0.73 11.37 -2.63
CA PHE A 62 -0.23 10.74 -3.54
C PHE A 62 -0.42 11.63 -4.76
N ASN A 63 -0.23 11.07 -5.95
CA ASN A 63 -0.55 11.72 -7.20
C ASN A 63 -1.11 10.69 -8.19
N GLN A 64 -2.32 10.94 -8.70
CA GLN A 64 -2.94 10.05 -9.67
C GLN A 64 -3.76 10.83 -10.68
N THR A 65 -3.53 10.57 -11.98
CA THR A 65 -4.35 11.11 -13.07
C THR A 65 -5.37 10.06 -13.53
N VAL A 66 -6.63 10.47 -13.67
CA VAL A 66 -7.72 9.66 -14.24
C VAL A 66 -8.10 10.27 -15.58
N SER A 67 -7.96 9.51 -16.67
CA SER A 67 -8.27 9.97 -18.02
C SER A 67 -9.78 9.98 -18.31
N ALA A 68 -10.20 10.77 -19.29
CA ALA A 68 -11.57 10.70 -19.82
C ALA A 68 -11.84 9.28 -20.36
N GLY A 69 -12.89 8.62 -19.85
CA GLY A 69 -13.21 7.22 -20.16
C GLY A 69 -12.75 6.20 -19.11
N GLN A 70 -11.89 6.60 -18.16
CA GLN A 70 -11.62 5.77 -16.98
C GLN A 70 -12.64 6.10 -15.87
N ALA A 71 -13.30 5.06 -15.35
CA ALA A 71 -14.15 5.21 -14.18
C ALA A 71 -13.26 5.38 -12.93
N GLY A 72 -13.15 6.60 -12.41
CA GLY A 72 -12.53 6.84 -11.11
C GLY A 72 -13.36 6.17 -10.01
N THR A 73 -12.77 5.24 -9.26
CA THR A 73 -13.45 4.54 -8.16
C THR A 73 -13.09 5.11 -6.81
N GLY A 74 -14.02 5.01 -5.87
CA GLY A 74 -13.82 5.36 -4.48
C GLY A 74 -13.34 6.80 -4.29
N LEU A 75 -12.06 6.94 -3.92
CA LEU A 75 -11.37 8.21 -3.66
C LEU A 75 -11.42 9.18 -4.85
N LEU A 76 -11.41 8.65 -6.09
CA LEU A 76 -11.32 9.44 -7.33
C LEU A 76 -12.68 9.62 -8.02
N SER A 77 -13.78 9.58 -7.25
CA SER A 77 -15.14 9.59 -7.80
C SER A 77 -15.60 10.96 -8.33
N SER A 78 -14.74 11.99 -8.33
CA SER A 78 -15.00 13.31 -8.96
C SER A 78 -14.69 13.33 -10.47
N GLY A 79 -14.56 12.16 -11.09
CA GLY A 79 -14.35 11.98 -12.54
C GLY A 79 -12.91 12.21 -12.99
N ALA A 80 -12.73 12.38 -14.30
CA ALA A 80 -11.41 12.57 -14.92
C ALA A 80 -10.71 13.83 -14.41
N GLY A 81 -9.39 13.75 -14.20
CA GLY A 81 -8.54 14.83 -13.69
C GLY A 81 -7.34 14.32 -12.90
N THR A 82 -6.51 15.24 -12.42
CA THR A 82 -5.37 14.95 -11.57
C THR A 82 -5.76 15.10 -10.11
N TYR A 83 -5.42 14.11 -9.31
CA TYR A 83 -5.66 14.08 -7.88
C TYR A 83 -4.33 14.11 -7.14
N GLY A 84 -4.22 15.00 -6.17
CA GLY A 84 -3.04 15.15 -5.32
C GLY A 84 -3.40 15.05 -3.84
N GLY A 85 -2.46 14.57 -3.02
CA GLY A 85 -2.62 14.46 -1.58
C GLY A 85 -1.47 13.67 -0.95
N ASN A 86 -1.76 12.93 0.11
CA ASN A 86 -0.80 12.16 0.89
C ASN A 86 -1.29 10.71 1.08
N GLU A 87 -0.33 9.82 1.22
CA GLU A 87 -0.54 8.45 1.68
C GLU A 87 0.24 8.28 2.99
N VAL A 88 -0.48 7.95 4.06
CA VAL A 88 0.07 7.70 5.38
C VAL A 88 -0.05 6.23 5.68
N ILE A 89 1.08 5.61 6.02
CA ILE A 89 1.17 4.20 6.36
C ILE A 89 1.56 4.11 7.83
N ALA A 90 0.67 3.54 8.63
CA ALA A 90 0.87 3.36 10.06
C ALA A 90 0.76 1.89 10.45
N GLY A 91 1.59 1.47 11.41
CA GLY A 91 1.55 0.15 12.00
C GLY A 91 0.80 0.14 13.33
N SER A 92 0.07 -0.93 13.64
CA SER A 92 -0.61 -1.12 14.92
C SER A 92 -0.38 -2.54 15.46
N SER A 93 -0.33 -2.69 16.78
CA SER A 93 -0.33 -4.00 17.46
C SER A 93 -1.73 -4.59 17.61
N ALA A 94 -2.78 -3.84 17.27
CA ALA A 94 -4.15 -4.31 17.33
C ALA A 94 -4.40 -5.48 16.38
N SER A 95 -5.29 -6.39 16.77
CA SER A 95 -5.78 -7.45 15.92
C SER A 95 -6.58 -6.88 14.74
N PHE A 96 -6.65 -7.63 13.64
CA PHE A 96 -7.47 -7.23 12.50
C PHE A 96 -8.95 -7.09 12.84
N GLY A 97 -9.47 -7.90 13.78
CA GLY A 97 -10.85 -7.76 14.28
C GLY A 97 -11.11 -6.41 14.95
N GLN A 98 -10.15 -5.92 15.74
CA GLN A 98 -10.23 -4.59 16.36
C GLN A 98 -10.15 -3.46 15.33
N LEU A 99 -9.26 -3.57 14.35
CA LEU A 99 -9.19 -2.56 13.29
C LEU A 99 -10.47 -2.51 12.46
N ARG A 100 -11.07 -3.66 12.14
CA ARG A 100 -12.38 -3.73 11.46
C ARG A 100 -13.49 -3.09 12.28
N ALA A 101 -13.56 -3.38 13.57
CA ALA A 101 -14.54 -2.76 14.46
C ALA A 101 -14.37 -1.24 14.50
N TRP A 102 -13.12 -0.77 14.51
CA TRP A 102 -12.80 0.66 14.44
C TRP A 102 -13.21 1.30 13.11
N VAL A 103 -12.93 0.67 11.96
CA VAL A 103 -13.42 1.14 10.65
C VAL A 103 -14.94 1.25 10.66
N LYS A 104 -15.64 0.24 11.18
CA LYS A 104 -17.11 0.24 11.31
C LYS A 104 -17.63 1.35 12.22
N GLN A 105 -16.94 1.61 13.32
CA GLN A 105 -17.25 2.72 14.20
C GLN A 105 -17.14 4.06 13.48
N LEU A 106 -16.08 4.27 12.69
CA LEU A 106 -15.91 5.49 11.89
C LEU A 106 -16.97 5.62 10.79
N GLU A 107 -17.43 4.52 10.20
CA GLU A 107 -18.55 4.55 9.25
C GLU A 107 -19.86 5.01 9.92
N GLY A 108 -20.11 4.61 11.18
CA GLY A 108 -21.29 5.00 11.95
C GLY A 108 -21.20 6.38 12.60
N ALA A 109 -19.99 6.83 12.94
CA ALA A 109 -19.70 8.13 13.51
C ALA A 109 -18.43 8.72 12.85
N PRO A 110 -18.57 9.32 11.65
CA PRO A 110 -17.43 9.89 10.93
C PRO A 110 -16.71 10.98 11.74
N PRO A 111 -15.39 11.13 11.56
CA PRO A 111 -14.65 12.25 12.15
C PRO A 111 -15.24 13.61 11.74
N ALA A 112 -15.07 14.62 12.59
CA ALA A 112 -15.61 15.95 12.35
C ALA A 112 -15.14 16.51 10.99
N GLY A 113 -16.07 17.03 10.20
CA GLY A 113 -15.80 17.54 8.86
C GLY A 113 -15.83 16.48 7.75
N TYR A 114 -16.04 15.20 8.08
CA TYR A 114 -16.15 14.13 7.08
C TYR A 114 -17.54 13.51 7.05
N SER A 115 -17.91 13.00 5.88
CA SER A 115 -19.10 12.17 5.66
C SER A 115 -18.69 10.83 5.06
N VAL A 116 -19.29 9.74 5.55
CA VAL A 116 -19.07 8.41 4.96
C VAL A 116 -19.63 8.38 3.55
N GLN A 117 -18.88 7.78 2.63
CA GLN A 117 -19.32 7.58 1.26
C GLN A 117 -19.82 6.17 1.08
N THR A 118 -21.04 6.05 0.53
CA THR A 118 -21.58 4.76 0.14
C THR A 118 -20.71 4.16 -0.94
N ILE A 119 -20.13 3.01 -0.63
CA ILE A 119 -19.39 2.22 -1.61
C ILE A 119 -20.39 1.78 -2.69
N PRO A 120 -20.15 2.12 -3.98
CA PRO A 120 -21.05 1.74 -5.05
C PRO A 120 -21.34 0.24 -5.03
N GLY A 121 -22.55 -0.18 -5.44
CA GLY A 121 -22.92 -1.60 -5.46
C GLY A 121 -21.92 -2.49 -6.20
N SER A 122 -21.29 -1.96 -7.26
CA SER A 122 -20.21 -2.62 -8.01
C SER A 122 -18.94 -2.91 -7.20
N MET A 123 -18.71 -2.21 -6.10
CA MET A 123 -17.59 -2.41 -5.17
C MET A 123 -17.98 -3.18 -3.90
N SER A 124 -19.26 -3.51 -3.71
CA SER A 124 -19.71 -4.29 -2.55
C SER A 124 -19.10 -5.69 -2.52
N SER A 125 -19.01 -6.34 -3.67
CA SER A 125 -18.29 -7.62 -3.87
C SER A 125 -16.80 -7.46 -3.57
N VAL A 126 -16.18 -6.37 -4.03
CA VAL A 126 -14.78 -6.04 -3.75
C VAL A 126 -14.54 -5.90 -2.25
N LYS A 127 -15.42 -5.19 -1.52
CA LYS A 127 -15.31 -5.06 -0.06
C LYS A 127 -15.52 -6.39 0.66
N ALA A 128 -16.42 -7.24 0.21
CA ALA A 128 -16.59 -8.58 0.78
C ALA A 128 -15.36 -9.46 0.56
N VAL A 129 -14.77 -9.42 -0.64
CA VAL A 129 -13.55 -10.15 -0.98
C VAL A 129 -12.35 -9.60 -0.19
N ALA A 130 -12.17 -8.28 -0.14
CA ALA A 130 -11.15 -7.64 0.67
C ALA A 130 -11.23 -8.12 2.13
N ASN A 131 -12.43 -8.10 2.72
CA ASN A 131 -12.64 -8.51 4.11
C ASN A 131 -12.25 -9.97 4.35
N LYS A 132 -12.59 -10.88 3.43
CA LYS A 132 -12.17 -12.29 3.52
C LYS A 132 -10.65 -12.46 3.48
N ASN A 133 -9.97 -11.56 2.78
CA ASN A 133 -8.52 -11.57 2.59
C ASN A 133 -7.76 -10.70 3.59
N GLY A 134 -8.39 -10.26 4.68
CA GLY A 134 -7.69 -9.50 5.71
C GLY A 134 -7.54 -8.01 5.39
N ILE A 135 -8.40 -7.44 4.56
CA ILE A 135 -8.42 -6.01 4.22
C ILE A 135 -9.84 -5.47 4.47
N ASP A 136 -10.00 -4.41 5.24
CA ASP A 136 -11.26 -3.67 5.33
C ASP A 136 -10.99 -2.22 4.99
N PHE A 137 -11.98 -1.55 4.41
CA PHE A 137 -11.80 -0.17 3.98
C PHE A 137 -13.10 0.62 4.06
N ALA A 138 -12.95 1.92 4.27
CA ALA A 138 -14.03 2.89 4.23
C ALA A 138 -13.59 4.13 3.45
N LEU A 139 -14.57 4.78 2.85
CA LEU A 139 -14.37 6.01 2.09
C LEU A 139 -15.09 7.14 2.81
N PHE A 140 -14.41 8.26 2.90
CA PHE A 140 -14.93 9.48 3.49
C PHE A 140 -14.74 10.62 2.49
N ARG A 141 -15.62 11.61 2.51
CA ARG A 141 -15.42 12.89 1.83
C ARG A 141 -15.48 14.01 2.83
N ASP A 142 -14.66 15.02 2.59
CA ASP A 142 -14.75 16.28 3.31
C ASP A 142 -16.12 16.92 3.02
N ALA A 143 -16.83 17.31 4.07
CA ALA A 143 -18.16 17.89 3.99
C ALA A 143 -18.13 19.32 3.44
N LYS A 144 -16.99 20.02 3.54
CA LYS A 144 -16.79 21.39 3.03
C LYS A 144 -16.19 21.41 1.64
N ASP A 145 -15.30 20.47 1.34
CA ASP A 145 -14.76 20.27 -0.01
C ASP A 145 -15.12 18.88 -0.54
N PRO A 146 -16.23 18.74 -1.29
CA PRO A 146 -16.59 17.45 -1.83
C PRO A 146 -15.50 16.92 -2.77
N LYS A 147 -14.62 17.71 -3.37
CA LYS A 147 -13.56 17.17 -4.24
C LYS A 147 -12.43 16.47 -3.47
N HIS A 148 -12.39 16.63 -2.15
CA HIS A 148 -11.44 16.03 -1.24
C HIS A 148 -12.03 14.78 -0.58
N GLY A 149 -11.37 13.64 -0.79
CA GLY A 149 -11.74 12.35 -0.19
C GLY A 149 -10.62 11.78 0.66
N VAL A 150 -10.99 10.88 1.57
CA VAL A 150 -10.07 10.05 2.35
C VAL A 150 -10.48 8.59 2.19
N LEU A 151 -9.54 7.77 1.75
CA LEU A 151 -9.62 6.32 1.79
C LEU A 151 -8.91 5.81 3.02
N LEU A 152 -9.65 5.18 3.92
CA LEU A 152 -9.10 4.44 5.06
C LEU A 152 -9.04 2.96 4.70
N VAL A 153 -7.87 2.35 4.87
CA VAL A 153 -7.68 0.90 4.74
C VAL A 153 -7.07 0.34 6.02
N ALA A 154 -7.72 -0.66 6.60
CA ALA A 154 -7.16 -1.51 7.64
C ALA A 154 -6.77 -2.86 7.02
N MET A 155 -5.58 -3.36 7.31
CA MET A 155 -5.09 -4.60 6.72
C MET A 155 -4.32 -5.46 7.72
N ASP A 156 -4.48 -6.77 7.62
CA ASP A 156 -3.59 -7.80 8.16
C ASP A 156 -2.62 -8.23 7.05
N PRO A 157 -1.36 -7.74 7.04
CA PRO A 157 -0.44 -7.99 5.95
C PRO A 157 -0.11 -9.48 5.78
N SER A 158 -0.04 -10.25 6.86
CA SER A 158 0.22 -11.69 6.82
C SER A 158 -0.91 -12.43 6.13
N ARG A 159 -2.17 -12.16 6.51
CA ARG A 159 -3.34 -12.76 5.87
C ARG A 159 -3.52 -12.29 4.43
N ALA A 160 -3.32 -11.00 4.15
CA ALA A 160 -3.38 -10.44 2.81
C ALA A 160 -2.33 -11.08 1.90
N ASN A 161 -1.09 -11.21 2.36
CA ASN A 161 -0.02 -11.87 1.61
C ASN A 161 -0.28 -13.36 1.40
N GLU A 162 -0.79 -14.08 2.40
CA GLU A 162 -1.14 -15.51 2.26
C GLU A 162 -2.21 -15.72 1.18
N LYS A 163 -3.25 -14.89 1.16
CA LYS A 163 -4.40 -15.09 0.26
C LYS A 163 -4.23 -14.42 -1.10
N LEU A 164 -3.64 -13.24 -1.14
CA LEU A 164 -3.48 -12.45 -2.37
C LEU A 164 -2.10 -12.61 -2.99
N GLY A 165 -1.07 -13.02 -2.24
CA GLY A 165 0.29 -13.24 -2.76
C GLY A 165 0.35 -14.03 -4.07
N PRO A 166 -0.33 -15.19 -4.18
CA PRO A 166 -0.40 -15.94 -5.44
C PRO A 166 -1.04 -15.13 -6.57
N ALA A 167 -2.11 -14.38 -6.32
CA ALA A 167 -2.75 -13.52 -7.31
C ALA A 167 -1.81 -12.37 -7.77
N LEU A 168 -1.01 -11.81 -6.86
CA LEU A 168 -0.04 -10.75 -7.18
C LEU A 168 1.12 -11.27 -8.01
N SER A 169 1.55 -12.50 -7.78
CA SER A 169 2.54 -13.14 -8.64
C SER A 169 2.03 -13.33 -10.08
N MET A 170 0.71 -13.44 -10.26
CA MET A 170 0.07 -13.44 -11.58
C MET A 170 -0.09 -12.03 -12.14
N LEU A 171 -0.24 -11.02 -11.29
CA LEU A 171 -0.39 -9.63 -11.73
C LEU A 171 0.81 -9.12 -12.53
N SER A 172 2.03 -9.40 -12.07
CA SER A 172 3.24 -9.00 -12.81
C SER A 172 3.32 -9.67 -14.18
N LYS A 173 2.90 -10.95 -14.28
CA LYS A 173 2.78 -11.68 -15.54
C LYS A 173 1.65 -11.12 -16.41
N TYR A 174 0.53 -10.75 -15.82
CA TYR A 174 -0.60 -10.17 -16.54
C TYR A 174 -0.23 -8.85 -17.22
N GLN A 175 0.52 -7.99 -16.53
CA GLN A 175 0.97 -6.71 -17.07
C GLN A 175 1.92 -6.88 -18.27
N SER A 176 2.70 -7.96 -18.33
CA SER A 176 3.59 -8.24 -19.46
C SER A 176 2.93 -8.94 -20.65
N LEU A 177 1.69 -9.43 -20.50
CA LEU A 177 0.98 -10.14 -21.57
C LEU A 177 0.28 -9.18 -22.55
N PRO A 178 0.17 -9.52 -23.84
CA PRO A 178 -0.71 -8.84 -24.79
C PRO A 178 -2.18 -8.87 -24.33
N SER A 179 -2.96 -7.86 -24.72
CA SER A 179 -4.37 -7.71 -24.32
C SER A 179 -5.23 -8.96 -24.58
N MET A 180 -5.02 -9.65 -25.72
CA MET A 180 -5.77 -10.85 -26.06
C MET A 180 -5.58 -12.02 -25.08
N LEU A 181 -4.47 -12.08 -24.35
CA LEU A 181 -4.20 -13.14 -23.36
C LEU A 181 -4.65 -12.75 -21.94
N ARG A 182 -4.91 -11.47 -21.71
CA ARG A 182 -5.32 -10.93 -20.39
C ARG A 182 -6.73 -11.38 -20.01
N GLU A 183 -7.66 -11.43 -20.96
CA GLU A 183 -9.06 -11.73 -20.70
C GLU A 183 -9.27 -13.10 -20.03
N ASN A 184 -8.59 -14.14 -20.53
CA ASN A 184 -8.66 -15.49 -19.96
C ASN A 184 -8.10 -15.55 -18.52
N ILE A 185 -7.06 -14.77 -18.24
CA ILE A 185 -6.45 -14.70 -16.91
C ILE A 185 -7.37 -13.95 -15.95
N ASP A 186 -7.98 -12.86 -16.39
CA ASP A 186 -8.95 -12.11 -15.60
C ASP A 186 -10.17 -12.95 -15.23
N ALA A 187 -10.75 -13.67 -16.20
CA ALA A 187 -11.85 -14.58 -15.94
C ALA A 187 -11.46 -15.68 -14.93
N GLY A 188 -10.26 -16.26 -15.09
CA GLY A 188 -9.71 -17.25 -14.17
C GLY A 188 -9.49 -16.71 -12.76
N LEU A 189 -8.92 -15.51 -12.64
CA LEU A 189 -8.69 -14.86 -11.34
C LEU A 189 -10.01 -14.48 -10.67
N LYS A 190 -10.96 -13.90 -11.42
CA LYS A 190 -12.28 -13.54 -10.90
C LYS A 190 -13.03 -14.75 -10.38
N LYS A 191 -12.95 -15.90 -11.07
CA LYS A 191 -13.52 -17.16 -10.61
C LYS A 191 -12.90 -17.67 -9.30
N ARG A 192 -11.60 -17.48 -9.09
CA ARG A 192 -10.86 -17.98 -7.91
C ARG A 192 -10.91 -17.04 -6.72
N SER A 193 -10.71 -15.75 -6.96
CA SER A 193 -10.53 -14.73 -5.93
C SER A 193 -11.79 -13.88 -5.70
N GLY A 194 -12.75 -13.91 -6.63
CA GLY A 194 -13.94 -13.06 -6.61
C GLY A 194 -13.72 -11.65 -7.16
N VAL A 195 -12.48 -11.30 -7.57
CA VAL A 195 -12.11 -10.00 -8.14
C VAL A 195 -11.24 -10.16 -9.38
N SER A 196 -11.35 -9.23 -10.34
CA SER A 196 -10.47 -9.18 -11.52
C SER A 196 -9.18 -8.40 -11.24
N ILE A 197 -8.17 -8.57 -12.09
CA ILE A 197 -6.95 -7.76 -12.03
C ILE A 197 -7.28 -6.30 -12.29
N GLU A 198 -8.19 -6.04 -13.23
CA GLU A 198 -8.65 -4.68 -13.51
C GLU A 198 -9.24 -4.01 -12.26
N GLU A 199 -10.08 -4.71 -11.48
CA GLU A 199 -10.67 -4.17 -10.24
C GLU A 199 -9.60 -3.87 -9.17
N ILE A 200 -8.55 -4.69 -9.09
CA ILE A 200 -7.42 -4.51 -8.17
C ILE A 200 -6.52 -3.34 -8.59
N THR A 201 -6.25 -3.21 -9.89
CA THR A 201 -5.30 -2.24 -10.44
C THR A 201 -5.93 -0.92 -10.85
N ARG A 202 -7.25 -0.81 -10.79
CA ARG A 202 -7.97 0.43 -11.11
C ARG A 202 -7.48 1.58 -10.24
N ALA A 203 -7.45 2.76 -10.85
CA ALA A 203 -7.12 4.00 -10.15
C ALA A 203 -8.01 4.22 -8.92
N GLY A 204 -7.39 4.51 -7.77
CA GLY A 204 -8.09 4.65 -6.49
C GLY A 204 -8.66 3.34 -5.92
N SER A 205 -8.27 2.16 -6.43
CA SER A 205 -8.72 0.87 -5.90
C SER A 205 -8.19 0.67 -4.47
N PRO A 206 -9.06 0.41 -3.47
CA PRO A 206 -8.64 0.12 -2.11
C PRO A 206 -7.73 -1.09 -2.00
N LEU A 207 -7.94 -2.10 -2.86
CA LEU A 207 -7.05 -3.25 -2.94
C LEU A 207 -5.69 -2.84 -3.49
N GLY A 208 -5.63 -2.09 -4.60
CA GLY A 208 -4.36 -1.59 -5.15
C GLY A 208 -3.53 -0.83 -4.12
N VAL A 209 -4.17 0.07 -3.37
CA VAL A 209 -3.54 0.83 -2.26
C VAL A 209 -3.01 -0.10 -1.18
N ALA A 210 -3.83 -1.04 -0.69
CA ALA A 210 -3.42 -2.03 0.31
C ALA A 210 -2.19 -2.84 -0.14
N LEU A 211 -2.21 -3.29 -1.40
CA LEU A 211 -1.17 -4.12 -1.97
C LEU A 211 0.14 -3.37 -2.15
N ASN A 212 0.09 -2.08 -2.52
CA ASN A 212 1.28 -1.24 -2.61
C ASN A 212 1.99 -1.13 -1.26
N ALA A 213 1.23 -0.93 -0.18
CA ALA A 213 1.77 -0.79 1.17
C ALA A 213 2.28 -2.11 1.79
N MET A 214 1.92 -3.30 1.26
CA MET A 214 2.40 -4.56 1.84
C MET A 214 3.93 -4.67 1.84
N SER A 215 4.61 -4.00 0.90
CA SER A 215 6.06 -3.94 0.87
C SER A 215 6.65 -3.30 2.14
N ASP A 216 5.94 -2.34 2.75
CA ASP A 216 6.34 -1.63 3.96
C ASP A 216 6.13 -2.47 5.25
N PHE A 217 5.41 -3.59 5.18
CA PHE A 217 5.13 -4.49 6.32
C PHE A 217 5.86 -5.84 6.24
N ARG A 218 6.77 -6.03 5.27
CA ARG A 218 7.52 -7.27 5.15
C ARG A 218 8.38 -7.50 6.40
N GLY A 219 8.16 -8.63 7.08
CA GLY A 219 8.92 -9.00 8.28
C GLY A 219 8.47 -8.30 9.57
N ASN A 220 7.27 -7.70 9.57
CA ASN A 220 6.67 -7.08 10.77
C ASN A 220 5.31 -7.71 11.08
N ASP A 221 5.07 -8.08 12.35
CA ASP A 221 3.81 -8.69 12.81
C ASP A 221 2.69 -7.66 13.09
N ARG A 222 2.94 -6.38 12.77
CA ARG A 222 1.98 -5.29 12.91
C ARG A 222 0.91 -5.32 11.82
N ARG A 223 -0.29 -4.89 12.20
CA ARG A 223 -1.37 -4.64 11.25
C ARG A 223 -1.21 -3.24 10.67
N ALA A 224 -1.62 -3.09 9.43
CA ALA A 224 -1.51 -1.85 8.70
C ALA A 224 -2.77 -1.00 8.83
N VAL A 225 -2.60 0.29 9.04
CA VAL A 225 -3.61 1.34 8.88
C VAL A 225 -3.06 2.29 7.83
N LEU A 226 -3.75 2.37 6.70
CA LEU A 226 -3.40 3.27 5.61
C LEU A 226 -4.48 4.34 5.51
N LEU A 227 -4.03 5.59 5.38
CA LEU A 227 -4.87 6.71 4.99
C LEU A 227 -4.36 7.25 3.68
N VAL A 228 -5.24 7.41 2.70
CA VAL A 228 -4.92 8.13 1.47
C VAL A 228 -5.91 9.27 1.34
N ASP A 229 -5.44 10.50 1.46
CA ASP A 229 -6.22 11.68 1.11
C ASP A 229 -5.92 12.08 -0.33
N ALA A 230 -6.94 12.53 -1.04
CA ALA A 230 -6.77 13.05 -2.38
C ALA A 230 -7.84 14.09 -2.69
N ALA A 231 -7.38 15.21 -3.23
CA ALA A 231 -8.21 16.27 -3.77
C ALA A 231 -7.97 16.40 -5.27
N LYS A 232 -9.05 16.59 -6.03
CA LYS A 232 -8.96 16.89 -7.46
C LYS A 232 -8.45 18.32 -7.65
N GLN A 233 -7.35 18.46 -8.39
CA GLN A 233 -6.72 19.75 -8.75
C GLN A 233 -7.54 20.50 -9.81
#